data_AF-A0A3M1M734-F1
#
_entry.id   AF-A0A3M1M734-F1
#
_cell.length_a   1.000
_cell.length_b   1.000
_cell.length_c   1.000
_cell.angle_alpha   90.00
_cell.angle_beta   90.00
_cell.angle_gamma   90.00
#
_symmetry.space_group_name_H-M   'P 1'
#
loop_
_entity.id
_entity.type
_entity.pdbx_description
1 polymer ?
#
loop_
_entity_poly.entity_id
_entity_poly.type
_entity_poly.pdbx_seq_one_letter_code
_entity_poly.pdbx_strand_id
1 'polypeptide(L)'
;MDKHPQSYLDFERARRRAAIQDILAALRRRPADLLPFEEVEEKLHLRPRGYRGLEDVPLDKIVGSVGRYQDFNRAFLPRRDALRDRWQRIDTLVSTGGGLPPVELYKVGDVYFVRDGNHRVSVARQHDAPTIQAYVWEFETPVPLEPDMDVDDLLLKGEQADFLQQTHLHQIRPEARIEFTVPGGYYKLLEQIAHFQRAISQIDQRDVPYEEAVALWYEMVYEPVVEIIRESGILQAFPGRTEADLYIWVLRHQQELSQRYGHPVLMDRAATDLAARSPRWHLRRYLQRLRERLARLLRRPPPRGGR
;
A
#
# COMPACT_ATOMS: atom_id res chain seq x y z
N MET A 1 41.38 26.43 12.47
CA MET A 1 40.36 26.98 13.38
C MET A 1 39.02 26.47 12.89
N ASP A 2 38.54 25.38 13.47
CA ASP A 2 37.42 24.58 12.96
C ASP A 2 36.07 25.29 13.14
N LYS A 3 35.37 25.57 12.02
CA LYS A 3 34.02 26.14 11.98
C LYS A 3 32.91 25.08 11.97
N HIS A 4 33.13 23.89 12.52
CA HIS A 4 32.20 22.74 12.36
C HIS A 4 31.58 22.08 13.63
N PRO A 5 31.70 22.59 14.89
CA PRO A 5 31.13 21.87 16.04
C PRO A 5 29.59 21.84 16.05
N GLN A 6 28.93 22.85 15.47
CA GLN A 6 27.47 23.02 15.58
C GLN A 6 26.70 22.06 14.64
N SER A 7 27.08 22.00 13.35
CA SER A 7 26.47 21.08 12.38
C SER A 7 26.70 19.60 12.72
N TYR A 8 27.79 19.28 13.41
CA TYR A 8 28.01 17.95 13.98
C TYR A 8 26.96 17.60 15.05
N LEU A 9 26.68 18.51 15.98
CA LEU A 9 25.68 18.32 17.02
C LEU A 9 24.25 18.27 16.46
N ASP A 10 23.97 18.98 15.36
CA ASP A 10 22.67 18.95 14.69
C ASP A 10 22.41 17.62 13.98
N PHE A 11 23.42 17.05 13.31
CA PHE A 11 23.32 15.70 12.73
C PHE A 11 23.08 14.62 13.80
N GLU A 12 23.82 14.66 14.91
CA GLU A 12 23.63 13.71 16.02
C GLU A 12 22.24 13.85 16.65
N ARG A 13 21.70 15.08 16.76
CA ARG A 13 20.32 15.32 17.21
C ARG A 13 19.29 14.74 16.23
N ALA A 14 19.46 14.97 14.93
CA ALA A 14 18.58 14.42 13.89
C ALA A 14 18.55 12.89 13.93
N ARG A 15 19.72 12.24 14.09
CA ARG A 15 19.82 10.78 14.21
C ARG A 15 19.15 10.22 15.47
N ARG A 16 19.36 10.86 16.63
CA ARG A 16 18.71 10.45 17.89
C ARG A 16 17.18 10.57 17.78
N ARG A 17 16.68 11.65 17.17
CA ARG A 17 15.25 11.81 16.88
C ARG A 17 14.74 10.71 15.94
N ALA A 18 15.49 10.36 14.91
CA ALA A 18 15.14 9.30 13.96
C ALA A 18 14.94 7.96 14.69
N ALA A 19 15.91 7.57 15.51
CA ALA A 19 15.87 6.32 16.26
C ALA A 19 14.68 6.27 17.24
N ILE A 20 14.41 7.36 17.96
CA ILE A 20 13.25 7.43 18.87
C ILE A 20 11.94 7.33 18.09
N GLN A 21 11.82 8.00 16.95
CA GLN A 21 10.63 7.94 16.11
C GLN A 21 10.42 6.55 15.51
N ASP A 22 11.48 5.88 15.07
CA ASP A 22 11.40 4.51 14.54
C ASP A 22 10.92 3.53 15.63
N ILE A 23 11.41 3.67 16.87
CA ILE A 23 10.97 2.88 18.03
C ILE A 23 9.49 3.17 18.35
N LEU A 24 9.09 4.44 18.36
CA LEU A 24 7.70 4.84 18.63
C LEU A 24 6.75 4.41 17.51
N ALA A 25 7.17 4.46 16.26
CA ALA A 25 6.42 4.00 15.10
C ALA A 25 6.23 2.49 15.15
N ALA A 26 7.27 1.73 15.49
CA ALA A 26 7.19 0.29 15.71
C ALA A 26 6.21 -0.08 16.85
N LEU A 27 6.22 0.68 17.96
CA LEU A 27 5.30 0.48 19.08
C LEU A 27 3.84 0.81 18.70
N ARG A 28 3.64 1.86 17.88
CA ARG A 28 2.31 2.33 17.42
C ARG A 28 1.84 1.66 16.13
N ARG A 29 2.60 0.71 15.57
CA ARG A 29 2.38 0.09 14.25
C ARG A 29 2.14 1.12 13.14
N ARG A 30 2.84 2.25 13.20
CA ARG A 30 2.82 3.24 12.12
C ARG A 30 3.95 2.97 11.14
N PRO A 31 3.77 3.29 9.85
CA PRO A 31 4.85 3.27 8.87
C PRO A 31 6.03 4.13 9.34
N ALA A 32 7.21 3.53 9.40
CA ALA A 32 8.44 4.20 9.81
C ALA A 32 9.29 4.67 8.61
N ASP A 33 9.00 4.16 7.41
CA ASP A 33 9.82 4.33 6.22
C ASP A 33 9.18 5.32 5.24
N LEU A 34 10.01 5.90 4.37
CA LEU A 34 9.53 6.71 3.25
C LEU A 34 8.83 5.82 2.22
N LEU A 35 7.78 6.36 1.60
CA LEU A 35 7.10 5.67 0.51
C LEU A 35 8.01 5.63 -0.74
N PRO A 36 8.33 4.43 -1.27
CA PRO A 36 9.12 4.30 -2.50
C PRO A 36 8.26 4.68 -3.71
N PHE A 37 8.64 5.74 -4.44
CA PHE A 37 7.86 6.24 -5.58
C PHE A 37 7.66 5.17 -6.65
N GLU A 38 8.67 4.35 -6.91
CA GLU A 38 8.61 3.33 -7.97
C GLU A 38 7.50 2.30 -7.71
N GLU A 39 7.25 1.96 -6.44
CA GLU A 39 6.14 1.07 -6.09
C GLU A 39 4.80 1.78 -6.26
N VAL A 40 4.71 3.07 -5.93
CA VAL A 40 3.49 3.87 -6.12
C VAL A 40 3.17 4.03 -7.61
N GLU A 41 4.19 4.27 -8.43
CA GLU A 41 4.09 4.38 -9.89
C GLU A 41 3.56 3.09 -10.52
N GLU A 42 4.14 1.95 -10.16
CA GLU A 42 3.73 0.64 -10.66
C GLU A 42 2.30 0.27 -10.22
N LYS A 43 1.97 0.48 -8.94
CA LYS A 43 0.72 0.01 -8.32
C LYS A 43 -0.47 0.93 -8.57
N LEU A 44 -0.26 2.22 -8.81
CA LEU A 44 -1.34 3.19 -9.08
C LEU A 44 -1.43 3.59 -10.55
N HIS A 45 -0.66 2.92 -11.41
CA HIS A 45 -0.60 3.17 -12.85
C HIS A 45 -0.46 4.66 -13.18
N LEU A 46 0.47 5.32 -12.48
CA LEU A 46 0.64 6.76 -12.56
C LEU A 46 0.96 7.18 -13.98
N ARG A 47 0.26 8.21 -14.47
CA ARG A 47 0.52 8.79 -15.79
C ARG A 47 1.12 10.17 -15.65
N PRO A 48 2.22 10.49 -16.35
CA PRO A 48 2.79 11.82 -16.29
C PRO A 48 1.80 12.84 -16.86
N ARG A 49 1.46 13.86 -16.08
CA ARG A 49 0.61 14.99 -16.49
C ARG A 49 1.44 16.10 -17.11
N GLY A 50 2.55 16.45 -16.47
CA GLY A 50 3.42 17.52 -16.92
C GLY A 50 4.16 18.24 -15.79
N TYR A 51 4.96 19.23 -16.18
CA TYR A 51 5.75 20.07 -15.28
C TYR A 51 4.93 21.27 -14.79
N ARG A 52 4.86 21.50 -13.48
CA ARG A 52 4.10 22.59 -12.86
C ARG A 52 4.91 23.85 -12.58
N GLY A 53 6.25 23.79 -12.67
CA GLY A 53 7.11 24.93 -12.37
C GLY A 53 7.72 24.89 -10.97
N LEU A 54 8.17 26.06 -10.52
CA LEU A 54 8.71 26.29 -9.19
C LEU A 54 7.57 26.61 -8.21
N GLU A 55 7.45 25.84 -7.13
CA GLU A 55 6.41 26.01 -6.10
C GLU A 55 7.04 25.96 -4.69
N ASP A 56 6.43 26.67 -3.74
CA ASP A 56 6.69 26.47 -2.31
C ASP A 56 5.82 25.31 -1.80
N VAL A 57 6.46 24.18 -1.53
CA VAL A 57 5.75 22.94 -1.18
C VAL A 57 5.77 22.73 0.34
N PRO A 58 4.61 22.47 0.98
CA PRO A 58 4.54 22.12 2.39
C PRO A 58 5.37 20.88 2.72
N LEU A 59 6.25 20.97 3.72
CA LEU A 59 7.15 19.85 4.05
C LEU A 59 6.38 18.63 4.58
N ASP A 60 5.23 18.80 5.21
CA ASP A 60 4.37 17.74 5.73
C ASP A 60 3.70 16.90 4.63
N LYS A 61 3.52 17.47 3.43
CA LYS A 61 3.01 16.76 2.25
C LYS A 61 4.07 15.94 1.51
N ILE A 62 5.35 16.03 1.90
CA ILE A 62 6.41 15.21 1.32
C ILE A 62 6.49 13.87 2.08
N VAL A 63 6.09 12.79 1.41
CA VAL A 63 5.83 11.49 2.06
C VAL A 63 6.77 10.37 1.62
N GLY A 64 7.51 10.57 0.54
CA GLY A 64 8.30 9.52 -0.08
C GLY A 64 9.46 10.03 -0.93
N SER A 65 10.19 9.11 -1.55
CA SER A 65 11.30 9.46 -2.45
C SER A 65 11.41 8.48 -3.61
N VAL A 66 11.89 8.99 -4.74
CA VAL A 66 12.39 8.23 -5.89
C VAL A 66 13.78 7.72 -5.51
N GLY A 67 13.86 6.44 -5.15
CA GLY A 67 15.05 5.85 -4.55
C GLY A 67 15.41 6.40 -3.16
N ARG A 68 16.46 5.85 -2.54
CA ARG A 68 17.01 6.27 -1.22
C ARG A 68 16.00 6.31 -0.05
N TYR A 69 14.82 5.71 -0.19
CA TYR A 69 13.79 5.60 0.86
C TYR A 69 14.26 4.83 2.11
N GLN A 70 15.35 4.05 2.01
CA GLN A 70 15.97 3.36 3.15
C GLN A 70 17.04 4.19 3.87
N ASP A 71 17.51 5.28 3.24
CA ASP A 71 18.54 6.15 3.81
C ASP A 71 17.96 7.08 4.90
N PHE A 72 16.64 7.28 4.89
CA PHE A 72 15.90 8.17 5.77
C PHE A 72 14.67 7.48 6.33
N ASN A 73 14.18 7.93 7.49
CA ASN A 73 12.87 7.52 7.99
C ASN A 73 11.75 8.40 7.40
N ARG A 74 10.48 8.11 7.73
CA ARG A 74 9.30 8.87 7.26
C ARG A 74 9.35 10.37 7.58
N ALA A 75 10.10 10.75 8.61
CA ALA A 75 10.34 12.15 8.95
C ALA A 75 11.46 12.81 8.10
N PHE A 76 12.02 12.11 7.10
CA PHE A 76 13.23 12.50 6.37
C PHE A 76 14.46 12.66 7.27
N LEU A 77 14.51 11.98 8.42
CA LEU A 77 15.69 12.00 9.29
C LEU A 77 16.69 10.92 8.82
N PRO A 78 18.00 11.24 8.77
CA PRO A 78 19.00 10.33 8.23
C PRO A 78 19.20 9.11 9.14
N ARG A 79 19.17 7.91 8.55
CA ARG A 79 19.41 6.63 9.25
C ARG A 79 20.85 6.13 9.14
N ARG A 80 21.62 6.60 8.14
CA ARG A 80 22.96 6.10 7.84
C ARG A 80 24.04 7.15 8.12
N ASP A 81 25.13 6.72 8.76
CA ASP A 81 26.29 7.59 9.06
C ASP A 81 26.99 8.11 7.81
N ALA A 82 26.95 7.36 6.71
CA ALA A 82 27.55 7.75 5.42
C ALA A 82 26.94 9.04 4.81
N LEU A 83 25.84 9.53 5.36
CA LEU A 83 25.15 10.74 4.90
C LEU A 83 25.70 12.04 5.53
N ARG A 84 26.50 11.90 6.60
CA ARG A 84 26.94 12.98 7.48
C ARG A 84 27.61 14.13 6.75
N ASP A 85 28.64 13.86 5.94
CA ASP A 85 29.45 14.93 5.35
C ASP A 85 28.69 15.77 4.32
N ARG A 86 27.73 15.17 3.60
CA ARG A 86 26.88 15.91 2.66
C ARG A 86 25.77 16.66 3.40
N TRP A 87 25.20 16.05 4.44
CA TRP A 87 24.16 16.68 5.27
C TRP A 87 24.71 17.91 5.99
N GLN A 88 25.88 17.79 6.64
CA GLN A 88 26.52 18.89 7.38
C GLN A 88 26.88 20.09 6.50
N ARG A 89 27.32 19.83 5.26
CA ARG A 89 27.60 20.91 4.29
C ARG A 89 26.34 21.70 3.95
N ILE A 90 25.21 21.00 3.76
CA ILE A 90 23.92 21.62 3.45
C ILE A 90 23.39 22.39 4.67
N ASP A 91 23.47 21.79 5.85
CA ASP A 91 23.06 22.41 7.11
C ASP A 91 23.87 23.68 7.46
N THR A 92 25.18 23.65 7.18
CA THR A 92 26.05 24.83 7.35
C THR A 92 25.65 25.96 6.40
N LEU A 93 25.31 25.65 5.14
CA LEU A 93 24.83 26.65 4.17
C LEU A 93 23.58 27.37 4.68
N VAL A 94 22.61 26.61 5.21
CA VAL A 94 21.37 27.17 5.78
C VAL A 94 21.65 28.02 7.03
N SER A 95 22.43 27.49 7.96
CA SER A 95 22.72 28.15 9.24
C SER A 95 23.53 29.44 9.08
N THR A 96 24.26 29.59 7.97
CA THR A 96 25.03 30.80 7.64
C THR A 96 24.22 31.83 6.83
N GLY A 97 22.91 31.63 6.67
CA GLY A 97 22.01 32.53 5.95
C GLY A 97 21.94 32.30 4.44
N GLY A 98 22.55 31.22 3.93
CA GLY A 98 22.36 30.77 2.55
C GLY A 98 21.01 30.07 2.38
N GLY A 99 20.27 30.40 1.31
CA GLY A 99 19.05 29.66 0.96
C GLY A 99 19.36 28.24 0.48
N LEU A 100 18.38 27.34 0.57
CA LEU A 100 18.46 26.02 -0.07
C LEU A 100 18.12 26.17 -1.55
N PRO A 101 18.94 25.64 -2.48
CA PRO A 101 18.52 25.55 -3.87
C PRO A 101 17.25 24.69 -3.99
N PRO A 102 16.35 24.97 -4.94
CA PRO A 102 15.11 24.21 -5.09
C PRO A 102 15.35 22.70 -5.25
N VAL A 103 14.49 21.90 -4.63
CA VAL A 103 14.48 20.44 -4.76
C VAL A 103 13.67 20.02 -5.99
N GLU A 104 13.70 18.75 -6.37
CA GLU A 104 12.84 18.21 -7.42
C GLU A 104 11.84 17.23 -6.82
N LEU A 105 10.55 17.47 -7.06
CA LEU A 105 9.47 16.67 -6.50
C LEU A 105 8.55 16.11 -7.59
N TYR A 106 8.10 14.87 -7.38
CA TYR A 106 6.96 14.30 -8.09
C TYR A 106 5.71 14.47 -7.22
N LYS A 107 4.67 15.07 -7.80
CA LYS A 107 3.35 15.25 -7.16
C LYS A 107 2.41 14.15 -7.64
N VAL A 108 1.74 13.50 -6.69
CA VAL A 108 0.70 12.50 -6.96
C VAL A 108 -0.48 12.79 -6.04
N GLY A 109 -1.63 13.15 -6.59
CA GLY A 109 -2.76 13.64 -5.79
C GLY A 109 -2.35 14.85 -4.93
N ASP A 110 -2.47 14.72 -3.60
CA ASP A 110 -2.12 15.78 -2.64
C ASP A 110 -0.75 15.61 -1.97
N VAL A 111 0.02 14.60 -2.36
CA VAL A 111 1.31 14.27 -1.74
C VAL A 111 2.48 14.39 -2.73
N TYR A 112 3.69 14.46 -2.17
CA TYR A 112 4.92 14.69 -2.91
C TYR A 112 5.99 13.64 -2.59
N PHE A 113 6.76 13.29 -3.61
CA PHE A 113 7.88 12.37 -3.55
C PHE A 113 9.16 13.08 -3.99
N VAL A 114 10.23 12.95 -3.22
CA VAL A 114 11.51 13.57 -3.54
C VAL A 114 12.20 12.82 -4.66
N ARG A 115 12.30 13.46 -5.84
CA ARG A 115 13.11 12.97 -6.97
C ARG A 115 14.58 13.31 -6.77
N ASP A 116 14.87 14.55 -6.39
CA ASP A 116 16.22 14.98 -5.97
C ASP A 116 16.13 15.95 -4.78
N GLY A 117 17.12 15.87 -3.88
CA GLY A 117 17.21 16.80 -2.75
C GLY A 117 16.82 16.24 -1.39
N ASN A 118 16.83 14.91 -1.20
CA ASN A 118 16.52 14.25 0.09
C ASN A 118 17.21 14.89 1.31
N HIS A 119 18.50 15.21 1.19
CA HIS A 119 19.26 15.90 2.26
C HIS A 119 18.76 17.31 2.55
N ARG A 120 18.31 18.04 1.52
CA ARG A 120 17.78 19.39 1.66
C ARG A 120 16.43 19.38 2.36
N VAL A 121 15.56 18.42 2.01
CA VAL A 121 14.30 18.17 2.72
C VAL A 121 14.55 17.81 4.19
N SER A 122 15.54 16.95 4.44
CA SER A 122 15.96 16.57 5.80
C SER A 122 16.41 17.78 6.63
N VAL A 123 17.29 18.63 6.08
CA VAL A 123 17.78 19.85 6.73
C VAL A 123 16.63 20.84 6.94
N ALA A 124 15.79 21.08 5.94
CA ALA A 124 14.64 21.98 6.06
C ALA A 124 13.70 21.56 7.20
N ARG A 125 13.41 20.26 7.34
CA ARG A 125 12.62 19.73 8.46
C ARG A 125 13.34 19.86 9.81
N GLN A 126 14.66 19.69 9.84
CA GLN A 126 15.45 19.84 11.07
C GLN A 126 15.44 21.29 11.59
N HIS A 127 15.33 22.27 10.69
CA HIS A 127 15.17 23.70 11.01
C HIS A 127 13.70 24.13 11.16
N ASP A 128 12.77 23.17 11.26
CA ASP A 128 11.33 23.41 11.42
C ASP A 128 10.73 24.36 10.36
N ALA A 129 11.28 24.35 9.14
CA ALA A 129 10.75 25.16 8.04
C ALA A 129 9.36 24.66 7.63
N PRO A 130 8.39 25.54 7.32
CA PRO A 130 7.05 25.12 6.93
C PRO A 130 6.99 24.59 5.48
N THR A 131 7.80 25.16 4.59
CA THR A 131 7.80 24.88 3.15
C THR A 131 9.23 24.75 2.62
N ILE A 132 9.35 24.18 1.42
CA ILE A 132 10.59 24.14 0.64
C ILE A 132 10.30 24.48 -0.83
N GLN A 133 11.19 25.25 -1.45
CA GLN A 133 11.11 25.52 -2.88
C GLN A 133 11.40 24.26 -3.68
N ALA A 134 10.54 23.95 -4.65
CA ALA A 134 10.66 22.75 -5.46
C ALA A 134 10.22 22.96 -6.91
N TYR A 135 10.95 22.32 -7.83
CA TYR A 135 10.47 22.05 -9.18
C TYR A 135 9.56 20.82 -9.16
N VAL A 136 8.31 20.97 -9.62
CA VAL A 136 7.27 19.94 -9.45
C VAL A 136 6.88 19.32 -10.79
N TRP A 137 6.94 17.99 -10.89
CA TRP A 137 6.33 17.20 -11.97
C TRP A 137 5.12 16.46 -11.45
N GLU A 138 3.98 16.60 -12.11
CA GLU A 138 2.71 16.02 -11.69
C GLU A 138 2.41 14.72 -12.41
N PHE A 139 1.91 13.75 -11.65
CA PHE A 139 1.39 12.49 -12.14
C PHE A 139 -0.09 12.39 -11.77
N GLU A 140 -0.90 11.93 -12.71
CA GLU A 140 -2.32 11.66 -12.50
C GLU A 140 -2.51 10.25 -11.93
N THR A 141 -3.46 10.15 -10.99
CA THR A 141 -3.91 8.89 -10.41
C THR A 141 -5.44 8.91 -10.29
N PRO A 142 -6.14 7.78 -10.53
CA PRO A 142 -7.57 7.68 -10.33
C PRO A 142 -7.98 7.62 -8.85
N VAL A 143 -7.03 7.46 -7.91
CA VAL A 143 -7.30 7.33 -6.47
C VAL A 143 -6.54 8.40 -5.68
N PRO A 144 -7.20 9.13 -4.75
CA PRO A 144 -6.52 10.11 -3.92
C PRO A 144 -5.51 9.45 -2.97
N LEU A 145 -4.39 10.13 -2.76
CA LEU A 145 -3.34 9.73 -1.82
C LEU A 145 -3.36 10.64 -0.60
N GLU A 146 -3.43 10.03 0.59
CA GLU A 146 -3.40 10.75 1.86
C GLU A 146 -2.00 10.67 2.53
N PRO A 147 -1.55 11.71 3.26
CA PRO A 147 -0.18 11.77 3.78
C PRO A 147 0.19 10.75 4.86
N ASP A 148 -0.78 10.10 5.50
CA ASP A 148 -0.59 9.15 6.61
C ASP A 148 -0.61 7.67 6.17
N MET A 149 -0.87 7.39 4.89
CA MET A 149 -0.91 6.03 4.31
C MET A 149 0.44 5.30 4.39
N ASP A 150 0.42 4.00 4.66
CA ASP A 150 1.56 3.07 4.50
C ASP A 150 1.54 2.41 3.10
N VAL A 151 2.64 1.77 2.71
CA VAL A 151 2.77 0.97 1.47
C VAL A 151 1.69 -0.11 1.38
N ASP A 152 1.31 -0.73 2.50
CA ASP A 152 0.21 -1.70 2.56
C ASP A 152 -1.15 -1.04 2.23
N ASP A 153 -1.37 0.20 2.63
CA ASP A 153 -2.60 0.96 2.32
C ASP A 153 -2.61 1.39 0.84
N LEU A 154 -1.45 1.78 0.30
CA LEU A 154 -1.28 2.10 -1.12
C LEU A 154 -1.53 0.89 -2.02
N LEU A 155 -0.99 -0.27 -1.62
CA LEU A 155 -1.25 -1.55 -2.27
C LEU A 155 -2.75 -1.84 -2.32
N LEU A 156 -3.41 -1.73 -1.17
CA LEU A 156 -4.85 -2.00 -1.07
C LEU A 156 -5.68 -1.07 -1.95
N LYS A 157 -5.33 0.22 -2.00
CA LYS A 157 -6.00 1.22 -2.82
C LYS A 157 -5.73 1.03 -4.32
N GLY A 158 -4.51 0.68 -4.71
CA GLY A 158 -4.17 0.34 -6.09
C GLY A 158 -4.94 -0.89 -6.56
N GLU A 159 -4.93 -1.95 -5.77
CA GLU A 159 -5.69 -3.17 -6.05
C GLU A 159 -7.20 -2.92 -6.17
N GLN A 160 -7.75 -2.06 -5.31
CA GLN A 160 -9.15 -1.65 -5.39
C GLN A 160 -9.44 -0.90 -6.70
N ALA A 161 -8.55 0.01 -7.10
CA ALA A 161 -8.68 0.77 -8.34
C ALA A 161 -8.69 -0.16 -9.55
N ASP A 162 -7.71 -1.07 -9.63
CA ASP A 162 -7.58 -2.04 -10.71
C ASP A 162 -8.84 -2.91 -10.81
N PHE A 163 -9.33 -3.40 -9.66
CA PHE A 163 -10.54 -4.19 -9.60
C PHE A 163 -11.76 -3.43 -10.13
N LEU A 164 -11.97 -2.20 -9.69
CA LEU A 164 -13.12 -1.40 -10.11
C LEU A 164 -13.03 -0.98 -11.58
N GLN A 165 -11.82 -0.70 -12.07
CA GLN A 165 -11.57 -0.38 -13.47
C GLN A 165 -11.80 -1.60 -14.37
N GLN A 166 -11.37 -2.79 -13.95
CA GLN A 166 -11.50 -3.99 -14.76
C GLN A 166 -12.94 -4.55 -14.75
N THR A 167 -13.59 -4.53 -13.60
CA THR A 167 -14.92 -5.15 -13.43
C THR A 167 -16.07 -4.22 -13.72
N HIS A 168 -15.83 -2.90 -13.71
CA HIS A 168 -16.88 -1.87 -13.73
C HIS A 168 -17.97 -2.08 -12.66
N LEU A 169 -17.68 -2.79 -11.57
CA LEU A 169 -18.68 -3.18 -10.58
C LEU A 169 -19.41 -1.97 -9.98
N HIS A 170 -18.71 -0.85 -9.79
CA HIS A 170 -19.28 0.41 -9.31
C HIS A 170 -20.36 1.01 -10.22
N GLN A 171 -20.37 0.67 -11.51
CA GLN A 171 -21.39 1.10 -12.48
C GLN A 171 -22.51 0.07 -12.59
N ILE A 172 -22.13 -1.21 -12.62
CA ILE A 172 -23.07 -2.35 -12.74
C ILE A 172 -23.94 -2.46 -11.49
N ARG A 173 -23.34 -2.31 -10.30
CA ARG A 173 -23.98 -2.41 -8.97
C ARG A 173 -23.46 -1.32 -8.03
N PRO A 174 -24.01 -0.09 -8.06
CA PRO A 174 -23.54 1.04 -7.25
C PRO A 174 -23.57 0.81 -5.73
N GLU A 175 -24.49 -0.06 -5.27
CA GLU A 175 -24.66 -0.48 -3.88
C GLU A 175 -23.63 -1.53 -3.43
N ALA A 176 -22.92 -2.17 -4.37
CA ALA A 176 -21.93 -3.18 -4.04
C ALA A 176 -20.76 -2.55 -3.26
N ARG A 177 -20.52 -3.08 -2.05
CA ARG A 177 -19.39 -2.72 -1.20
C ARG A 177 -18.48 -3.92 -1.03
N ILE A 178 -17.27 -3.83 -1.60
CA ILE A 178 -16.19 -4.80 -1.41
C ILE A 178 -14.97 -4.01 -0.95
N GLU A 179 -14.65 -4.15 0.33
CA GLU A 179 -13.53 -3.47 0.97
C GLU A 179 -12.65 -4.49 1.67
N PHE A 180 -11.38 -4.57 1.28
CA PHE A 180 -10.40 -5.38 1.97
C PHE A 180 -9.67 -4.56 3.04
N THR A 181 -9.09 -5.24 4.03
CA THR A 181 -8.17 -4.63 5.00
C THR A 181 -6.76 -5.24 4.91
N VAL A 182 -6.55 -6.13 3.94
CA VAL A 182 -5.24 -6.69 3.57
C VAL A 182 -5.06 -6.72 2.06
N PRO A 183 -3.85 -6.42 1.56
CA PRO A 183 -3.52 -6.60 0.15
C PRO A 183 -3.67 -8.04 -0.33
N GLY A 184 -3.87 -8.19 -1.64
CA GLY A 184 -4.00 -9.42 -2.40
C GLY A 184 -5.44 -9.90 -2.59
N GLY A 185 -6.41 -9.32 -1.88
CA GLY A 185 -7.80 -9.76 -1.90
C GLY A 185 -8.47 -9.59 -3.25
N TYR A 186 -8.31 -8.42 -3.88
CA TYR A 186 -8.95 -8.09 -5.15
C TYR A 186 -8.46 -8.96 -6.31
N TYR A 187 -7.17 -9.27 -6.38
CA TYR A 187 -6.64 -10.19 -7.39
C TYR A 187 -7.29 -11.58 -7.30
N LYS A 188 -7.59 -12.04 -6.09
CA LYS A 188 -8.30 -13.32 -5.89
C LYS A 188 -9.74 -13.27 -6.34
N LEU A 189 -10.42 -12.12 -6.21
CA LEU A 189 -11.75 -11.95 -6.78
C LEU A 189 -11.71 -11.95 -8.31
N LEU A 190 -10.75 -11.24 -8.93
CA LEU A 190 -10.57 -11.24 -10.39
C LEU A 190 -10.32 -12.65 -10.94
N GLU A 191 -9.43 -13.42 -10.30
CA GLU A 191 -9.20 -14.83 -10.63
C GLU A 191 -10.50 -15.64 -10.53
N GLN A 192 -11.29 -15.44 -9.47
CA GLN A 192 -12.53 -16.18 -9.27
C GLN A 192 -13.60 -15.81 -10.31
N ILE A 193 -13.77 -14.52 -10.62
CA ILE A 193 -14.70 -14.04 -11.65
C ILE A 193 -14.33 -14.63 -13.01
N ALA A 194 -13.03 -14.67 -13.37
CA ALA A 194 -12.58 -15.26 -14.62
C ALA A 194 -12.79 -16.78 -14.69
N HIS A 195 -12.72 -17.50 -13.57
CA HIS A 195 -13.11 -18.90 -13.51
C HIS A 195 -14.63 -19.06 -13.64
N PHE A 196 -15.39 -18.21 -12.96
CA PHE A 196 -16.85 -18.22 -12.98
C PHE A 196 -17.40 -17.95 -14.38
N GLN A 197 -16.92 -16.89 -15.06
CA GLN A 197 -17.27 -16.57 -16.45
C GLN A 197 -17.08 -17.79 -17.36
N ARG A 198 -15.91 -18.44 -17.30
CA ARG A 198 -15.65 -19.63 -18.12
C ARG A 198 -16.61 -20.77 -17.82
N ALA A 199 -16.96 -20.99 -16.55
CA ALA A 199 -17.90 -22.03 -16.15
C ALA A 199 -19.32 -21.75 -16.69
N ILE A 200 -19.82 -20.52 -16.54
CA ILE A 200 -21.16 -20.16 -17.03
C ILE A 200 -21.23 -20.14 -18.55
N SER A 201 -20.18 -19.67 -19.25
CA SER A 201 -20.12 -19.72 -20.72
C SER A 201 -20.19 -21.16 -21.26
N GLN A 202 -19.59 -22.11 -20.56
CA GLN A 202 -19.68 -23.53 -20.91
C GLN A 202 -21.09 -24.10 -20.68
N ILE A 203 -21.73 -23.73 -19.58
CA ILE A 203 -23.08 -24.19 -19.24
C ILE A 203 -24.13 -23.63 -20.21
N ASP A 204 -24.07 -22.33 -20.48
CA ASP A 204 -25.01 -21.62 -21.37
C ASP A 204 -24.72 -21.87 -22.85
N GLN A 205 -23.58 -22.50 -23.19
CA GLN A 205 -23.09 -22.72 -24.56
C GLN A 205 -23.00 -21.43 -25.39
N ARG A 206 -22.67 -20.32 -24.72
CA ARG A 206 -22.45 -19.00 -25.34
C ARG A 206 -21.26 -18.32 -24.68
N ASP A 207 -20.67 -17.37 -25.38
CA ASP A 207 -19.68 -16.50 -24.75
C ASP A 207 -20.39 -15.44 -23.91
N VAL A 208 -20.29 -15.56 -22.58
CA VAL A 208 -20.87 -14.60 -21.64
C VAL A 208 -19.95 -13.38 -21.53
N PRO A 209 -20.43 -12.15 -21.84
CA PRO A 209 -19.66 -10.93 -21.65
C PRO A 209 -19.13 -10.79 -20.21
N TYR A 210 -17.94 -10.20 -20.06
CA TYR A 210 -17.28 -10.11 -18.77
C TYR A 210 -18.11 -9.34 -17.73
N GLU A 211 -18.73 -8.21 -18.11
CA GLU A 211 -19.59 -7.42 -17.23
C GLU A 211 -20.83 -8.20 -16.76
N GLU A 212 -21.43 -9.01 -17.64
CA GLU A 212 -22.53 -9.89 -17.28
C GLU A 212 -22.07 -10.95 -16.26
N ALA A 213 -20.90 -11.54 -16.48
CA ALA A 213 -20.31 -12.51 -15.55
C ALA A 213 -19.96 -11.90 -14.19
N VAL A 214 -19.50 -10.64 -14.14
CA VAL A 214 -19.28 -9.89 -12.89
C VAL A 214 -20.58 -9.73 -12.12
N ALA A 215 -21.67 -9.31 -12.80
CA ALA A 215 -22.97 -9.12 -12.18
C ALA A 215 -23.52 -10.43 -11.58
N LEU A 216 -23.51 -11.50 -12.38
CA LEU A 216 -23.96 -12.83 -11.96
C LEU A 216 -23.09 -13.41 -10.84
N TRP A 217 -21.77 -13.23 -10.90
CA TRP A 217 -20.87 -13.67 -9.84
C TRP A 217 -21.18 -12.98 -8.52
N TYR A 218 -21.43 -11.66 -8.55
CA TYR A 218 -21.74 -10.92 -7.34
C TYR A 218 -23.01 -11.46 -6.66
N GLU A 219 -24.08 -11.62 -7.44
CA GLU A 219 -25.39 -12.08 -6.95
C GLU A 219 -25.42 -13.56 -6.55
N MET A 220 -24.80 -14.43 -7.34
CA MET A 220 -24.94 -15.88 -7.16
C MET A 220 -23.86 -16.47 -6.25
N VAL A 221 -22.73 -15.77 -6.06
CA VAL A 221 -21.56 -16.32 -5.35
C VAL A 221 -21.13 -15.42 -4.21
N TYR A 222 -20.86 -14.14 -4.48
CA TYR A 222 -20.28 -13.26 -3.46
C TYR A 222 -21.28 -12.91 -2.36
N GLU A 223 -22.45 -12.38 -2.73
CA GLU A 223 -23.48 -11.90 -1.81
C GLU A 223 -24.02 -13.00 -0.88
N PRO A 224 -24.40 -14.21 -1.36
CA PRO A 224 -24.90 -15.26 -0.47
C PRO A 224 -23.87 -15.73 0.57
N VAL A 225 -22.58 -15.77 0.19
CA VAL A 225 -21.50 -16.12 1.12
C VAL A 225 -21.30 -15.03 2.17
N VAL A 226 -21.35 -13.76 1.74
CA VAL A 226 -21.24 -12.61 2.63
C VAL A 226 -22.41 -12.55 3.61
N GLU A 227 -23.63 -12.89 3.18
CA GLU A 227 -24.79 -13.02 4.07
C GLU A 227 -24.57 -14.10 5.13
N ILE A 228 -24.09 -15.29 4.77
CA ILE A 228 -23.74 -16.34 5.74
C ILE A 228 -22.67 -15.86 6.75
N ILE A 229 -21.66 -15.11 6.28
CA ILE A 229 -20.64 -14.51 7.16
C ILE A 229 -21.28 -13.50 8.14
N ARG A 230 -22.21 -12.66 7.67
CA ARG A 230 -22.91 -11.69 8.52
C ARG A 230 -23.81 -12.37 9.55
N GLU A 231 -24.65 -13.29 9.11
CA GLU A 231 -25.64 -13.98 9.95
C GLU A 231 -24.98 -14.88 11.00
N SER A 232 -23.85 -15.50 10.67
CA SER A 232 -23.10 -16.31 11.64
C SER A 232 -22.43 -15.49 12.76
N GLY A 233 -22.34 -14.17 12.61
CA GLY A 233 -21.68 -13.30 13.58
C GLY A 233 -20.16 -13.50 13.69
N ILE A 234 -19.55 -14.28 12.79
CA ILE A 234 -18.13 -14.65 12.87
C ILE A 234 -17.21 -13.42 12.82
N LEU A 235 -17.64 -12.33 12.19
CA LEU A 235 -16.91 -11.05 12.16
C LEU A 235 -16.58 -10.50 13.55
N GLN A 236 -17.42 -10.76 14.57
CA GLN A 236 -17.16 -10.31 15.93
C GLN A 236 -15.87 -10.90 16.53
N ALA A 237 -15.43 -12.06 16.02
CA ALA A 237 -14.17 -12.68 16.40
C ALA A 237 -12.94 -12.07 15.70
N PHE A 238 -13.14 -11.16 14.73
CA PHE A 238 -12.10 -10.52 13.92
C PHE A 238 -12.24 -8.99 13.91
N PRO A 239 -11.95 -8.31 15.03
CA PRO A 239 -12.02 -6.85 15.09
C PRO A 239 -11.13 -6.20 14.02
N GLY A 240 -11.70 -5.25 13.27
CA GLY A 240 -11.01 -4.52 12.20
C GLY A 240 -10.87 -5.30 10.88
N ARG A 241 -11.63 -6.38 10.68
CA ARG A 241 -11.76 -7.09 9.38
C ARG A 241 -13.15 -6.90 8.80
N THR A 242 -13.25 -7.03 7.49
CA THR A 242 -14.50 -6.93 6.72
C THR A 242 -15.00 -8.30 6.27
N GLU A 243 -16.23 -8.35 5.75
CA GLU A 243 -16.80 -9.54 5.12
C GLU A 243 -15.95 -10.00 3.93
N ALA A 244 -15.38 -9.07 3.15
CA ALA A 244 -14.53 -9.40 2.01
C ALA A 244 -13.26 -10.15 2.46
N ASP A 245 -12.63 -9.73 3.57
CA ASP A 245 -11.47 -10.43 4.12
C ASP A 245 -11.80 -11.89 4.47
N LEU A 246 -12.97 -12.11 5.10
CA LEU A 246 -13.44 -13.44 5.48
C LEU A 246 -13.88 -14.27 4.28
N TYR A 247 -14.42 -13.64 3.24
CA TYR A 247 -14.78 -14.30 1.98
C TYR A 247 -13.57 -15.01 1.36
N ILE A 248 -12.38 -14.39 1.38
CA ILE A 248 -11.15 -15.03 0.89
C ILE A 248 -10.76 -16.24 1.73
N TRP A 249 -11.07 -16.26 3.02
CA TRP A 249 -10.87 -17.44 3.86
C TRP A 249 -11.85 -18.55 3.52
N VAL A 250 -13.12 -18.22 3.27
CA VAL A 250 -14.11 -19.18 2.76
C VAL A 250 -13.63 -19.77 1.44
N LEU A 251 -13.16 -18.93 0.51
CA LEU A 251 -12.66 -19.38 -0.79
C LEU A 251 -11.53 -20.40 -0.65
N ARG A 252 -10.58 -20.16 0.26
CA ARG A 252 -9.49 -21.10 0.49
C ARG A 252 -9.98 -22.38 1.18
N HIS A 253 -10.85 -22.25 2.17
CA HIS A 253 -11.44 -23.40 2.85
C HIS A 253 -12.22 -24.28 1.87
N GLN A 254 -12.96 -23.68 0.94
CA GLN A 254 -13.61 -24.38 -0.16
C GLN A 254 -12.62 -25.18 -1.00
N GLN A 255 -11.46 -24.61 -1.34
CA GLN A 255 -10.42 -25.31 -2.09
C GLN A 255 -9.84 -26.48 -1.29
N GLU A 256 -9.58 -26.29 0.00
CA GLU A 256 -9.07 -27.33 0.90
C GLU A 256 -10.08 -28.49 1.05
N LEU A 257 -11.37 -28.18 1.22
CA LEU A 257 -12.42 -29.19 1.29
C LEU A 257 -12.56 -29.93 -0.05
N SER A 258 -12.52 -29.22 -1.17
CA SER A 258 -12.62 -29.83 -2.50
C SER A 258 -11.46 -30.79 -2.76
N GLN A 259 -10.25 -30.43 -2.37
CA GLN A 259 -9.08 -31.31 -2.46
C GLN A 259 -9.21 -32.53 -1.55
N ARG A 260 -9.70 -32.35 -0.32
CA ARG A 260 -9.87 -33.44 0.64
C ARG A 260 -10.90 -34.46 0.19
N TYR A 261 -12.04 -34.01 -0.35
CA TYR A 261 -13.13 -34.89 -0.77
C TYR A 261 -12.99 -35.38 -2.22
N GLY A 262 -12.06 -34.81 -2.99
CA GLY A 262 -11.80 -35.20 -4.38
C GLY A 262 -12.89 -34.74 -5.36
N HIS A 263 -13.77 -33.83 -4.96
CA HIS A 263 -14.80 -33.23 -5.81
C HIS A 263 -15.05 -31.76 -5.44
N PRO A 264 -15.58 -30.93 -6.36
CA PRO A 264 -15.90 -29.53 -6.06
C PRO A 264 -16.89 -29.39 -4.90
N VAL A 265 -16.63 -28.45 -4.00
CA VAL A 265 -17.52 -28.04 -2.90
C VAL A 265 -18.05 -26.64 -3.20
N LEU A 266 -19.34 -26.38 -2.95
CA LEU A 266 -19.95 -25.06 -3.15
C LEU A 266 -19.50 -24.06 -2.08
N MET A 267 -19.50 -22.76 -2.42
CA MET A 267 -19.00 -21.70 -1.55
C MET A 267 -19.86 -21.49 -0.30
N ASP A 268 -21.18 -21.56 -0.43
CA ASP A 268 -22.16 -21.50 0.67
C ASP A 268 -21.94 -22.62 1.72
N ARG A 269 -21.67 -23.83 1.23
CA ARG A 269 -21.33 -25.00 2.06
C ARG A 269 -20.02 -24.80 2.80
N ALA A 270 -19.00 -24.27 2.11
CA ALA A 270 -17.73 -23.95 2.75
C ALA A 270 -17.86 -22.83 3.79
N ALA A 271 -18.69 -21.81 3.53
CA ALA A 271 -18.97 -20.73 4.46
C ALA A 271 -19.66 -21.25 5.73
N THR A 272 -20.68 -22.09 5.55
CA THR A 272 -21.44 -22.72 6.65
C THR A 272 -20.54 -23.65 7.48
N ASP A 273 -19.72 -24.48 6.83
CA ASP A 273 -18.77 -25.36 7.51
C ASP A 273 -17.70 -24.58 8.28
N LEU A 274 -17.18 -23.48 7.71
CA LEU A 274 -16.23 -22.60 8.38
C LEU A 274 -16.85 -21.90 9.60
N ALA A 275 -18.08 -21.39 9.45
CA ALA A 275 -18.82 -20.73 10.53
C ALA A 275 -19.11 -21.70 11.69
N ALA A 276 -19.56 -22.93 11.38
CA ALA A 276 -19.86 -23.97 12.36
C ALA A 276 -18.61 -24.45 13.13
N ARG A 277 -17.42 -24.40 12.51
CA ARG A 277 -16.15 -24.88 13.08
C ARG A 277 -15.40 -23.84 13.91
N SER A 278 -15.99 -22.70 14.26
CA SER A 278 -15.28 -21.63 14.97
C SER A 278 -15.37 -21.73 16.52
N PRO A 279 -14.39 -22.33 17.22
CA PRO A 279 -14.04 -21.95 18.58
C PRO A 279 -12.67 -21.26 18.60
N ARG A 280 -12.69 -19.92 18.50
CA ARG A 280 -11.79 -18.89 19.06
C ARG A 280 -10.24 -19.03 19.02
N TRP A 281 -9.58 -20.11 18.56
CA TRP A 281 -8.13 -20.31 18.86
C TRP A 281 -7.14 -20.63 17.72
N HIS A 282 -7.56 -20.82 16.46
CA HIS A 282 -6.61 -21.14 15.36
C HIS A 282 -6.32 -20.02 14.34
N LEU A 283 -7.16 -18.99 14.20
CA LEU A 283 -7.03 -18.01 13.10
C LEU A 283 -5.99 -16.90 13.34
N ARG A 284 -5.64 -16.58 14.59
CA ARG A 284 -4.55 -15.62 14.90
C ARG A 284 -3.18 -16.07 14.37
N ARG A 285 -2.89 -17.38 14.46
CA ARG A 285 -1.63 -18.00 14.00
C ARG A 285 -1.55 -18.07 12.47
N TYR A 286 -2.70 -18.05 11.81
CA TYR A 286 -2.85 -18.11 10.36
C TYR A 286 -2.60 -16.77 9.68
N LEU A 287 -3.10 -15.67 10.29
CA LEU A 287 -2.87 -14.30 9.87
C LEU A 287 -1.37 -13.93 9.81
N GLN A 288 -0.56 -14.44 10.74
CA GLN A 288 0.90 -14.26 10.70
C GLN A 288 1.55 -14.93 9.48
N ARG A 289 1.12 -16.16 9.13
CA ARG A 289 1.68 -16.90 8.00
C ARG A 289 1.30 -16.32 6.64
N LEU A 290 0.12 -15.69 6.54
CA LEU A 290 -0.30 -15.02 5.32
C LEU A 290 0.55 -13.77 5.06
N ARG A 291 0.77 -12.98 6.11
CA ARG A 291 1.65 -11.79 6.09
C ARG A 291 3.07 -12.16 5.66
N GLU A 292 3.58 -13.29 6.17
CA GLU A 292 4.91 -13.82 5.79
C GLU A 292 4.98 -14.41 4.37
N ARG A 293 3.89 -14.90 3.79
CA ARG A 293 3.87 -15.46 2.42
C ARG A 293 3.67 -14.38 1.35
N LEU A 294 2.84 -13.37 1.61
CA LEU A 294 2.72 -12.19 0.75
C LEU A 294 4.03 -11.40 0.72
N ALA A 295 4.71 -11.22 1.86
CA ALA A 295 6.04 -10.63 1.93
C ALA A 295 7.13 -11.41 1.16
N ARG A 296 6.93 -12.72 0.93
CA ARG A 296 7.83 -13.56 0.11
C ARG A 296 7.52 -13.47 -1.39
N LEU A 297 6.25 -13.27 -1.76
CA LEU A 297 5.85 -13.06 -3.15
C LEU A 297 6.24 -11.67 -3.68
N LEU A 298 6.31 -10.66 -2.79
CA LEU A 298 6.79 -9.31 -3.09
C LEU A 298 8.33 -9.19 -3.14
N ARG A 299 9.08 -10.24 -2.77
CA ARG A 299 10.53 -10.30 -3.02
C ARG A 299 10.76 -10.91 -4.41
N ARG A 300 10.94 -10.05 -5.42
CA ARG A 300 11.50 -10.47 -6.72
C ARG A 300 12.81 -11.27 -6.49
N PRO A 301 13.00 -12.43 -7.15
CA PRO A 301 14.31 -13.06 -7.17
C PRO A 301 15.30 -12.14 -7.90
N PRO A 302 16.60 -12.12 -7.50
CA PRO A 302 17.58 -11.29 -8.18
C PRO A 302 17.68 -11.67 -9.66
N PRO A 303 17.96 -10.72 -10.56
CA PRO A 303 18.10 -11.01 -11.98
C PRO A 303 19.18 -12.07 -12.18
N ARG A 304 18.84 -13.16 -12.89
CA ARG A 304 19.81 -14.14 -13.35
C ARG A 304 20.78 -13.42 -14.28
N GLY A 305 22.02 -13.23 -13.82
CA GLY A 305 23.10 -12.70 -14.63
C GLY A 305 23.28 -13.56 -15.88
N GLY A 306 23.17 -12.92 -17.04
CA GLY A 306 23.57 -13.51 -18.32
C GLY A 306 25.07 -13.78 -18.31
N ARG A 307 25.44 -14.95 -18.83
CA ARG A 307 26.77 -15.21 -19.38
C ARG A 307 26.71 -15.04 -20.88
#